data_AF-A0A935P2T9-F1
#
_entry.id   AF-A0A935P2T9-F1
#
_cell.length_a   1.000
_cell.length_b   1.000
_cell.length_c   1.000
_cell.angle_alpha   90.00
_cell.angle_beta   90.00
_cell.angle_gamma   90.00
#
_symmetry.space_group_name_H-M   'P 1'
#
loop_
_entity.id
_entity.type
_entity.pdbx_description
1 polymer ?
#
loop_
_entity_poly.entity_id
_entity_poly.type
_entity_poly.pdbx_seq_one_letter_code
_entity_poly.pdbx_strand_id
1 'polypeptide(L)'
;MILPIVLYHGAALWSEPCAFEALLNVPTPLRPTVEVHLVRFTYLLHDLSQISDDELREGAQRTALAKLAALCFKHARGSTDVTQMLTRWMSVVREVTSAPHGLEALAQVMRYILEVSDRASPTALQALLEREIGPQAKETLVTVGQQLIEQGRQQGIEQGIEQGRQQGIEQGREQGIQHLLLRLLRQRFGAEVDPGIEQRVASASSEQLETWAVRVLSAPTLAELFGS
;
A
#
# COMPACT_ATOMS: atom_id res chain seq x y z
N MET A 1 -23.83 -0.22 12.76
CA MET A 1 -24.09 0.62 11.58
C MET A 1 -22.74 0.96 10.95
N ILE A 2 -22.57 0.71 9.65
CA ILE A 2 -21.37 1.08 8.90
C ILE A 2 -21.76 2.23 7.97
N LEU A 3 -21.00 3.32 7.98
CA LEU A 3 -21.21 4.48 7.13
C LEU A 3 -19.98 4.69 6.25
N PRO A 4 -20.00 4.24 4.97
CA PRO A 4 -18.88 4.42 4.07
C PRO A 4 -18.78 5.89 3.62
N ILE A 5 -17.58 6.45 3.67
CA ILE A 5 -17.30 7.84 3.25
C ILE A 5 -16.15 7.82 2.25
N VAL A 6 -16.32 8.53 1.13
CA VAL A 6 -15.28 8.74 0.12
C VAL A 6 -14.84 10.18 0.18
N LEU A 7 -13.58 10.42 0.56
CA LEU A 7 -12.95 11.73 0.47
C LEU A 7 -12.30 11.85 -0.91
N TYR A 8 -12.86 12.69 -1.78
CA TYR A 8 -12.32 12.92 -3.11
C TYR A 8 -11.61 14.28 -3.19
N HIS A 9 -10.46 14.30 -3.87
CA HIS A 9 -9.62 15.49 -4.01
C HIS A 9 -8.85 15.48 -5.34
N GLY A 10 -9.49 14.96 -6.39
CA GLY A 10 -8.92 14.94 -7.75
C GLY A 10 -8.92 16.32 -8.41
N ALA A 11 -8.21 16.42 -9.53
CA ALA A 11 -8.12 17.65 -10.31
C ALA A 11 -9.41 17.98 -11.09
N ALA A 12 -10.15 16.94 -11.47
CA ALA A 12 -11.47 17.06 -12.08
C ALA A 12 -12.57 16.86 -11.03
N LEU A 13 -13.81 17.23 -11.36
CA LEU A 13 -14.97 16.93 -10.52
C LEU A 13 -15.23 15.42 -10.49
N TRP A 14 -15.73 14.92 -9.35
CA TRP A 14 -16.17 13.53 -9.25
C TRP A 14 -17.34 13.26 -10.21
N SER A 15 -17.24 12.20 -11.00
CA SER A 15 -18.26 11.81 -11.99
C SER A 15 -18.80 10.39 -11.78
N GLU A 16 -18.24 9.64 -10.83
CA GLU A 16 -18.63 8.25 -10.60
C GLU A 16 -19.90 8.13 -9.73
N PRO A 17 -20.71 7.07 -9.89
CA PRO A 17 -21.89 6.83 -9.07
C PRO A 17 -21.59 6.64 -7.58
N CYS A 18 -22.43 7.21 -6.70
CA CYS A 18 -22.32 7.02 -5.24
C CYS A 18 -22.88 5.68 -4.71
N ALA A 19 -23.40 4.83 -5.61
CA ALA A 19 -23.85 3.48 -5.30
C ALA A 19 -22.76 2.47 -5.68
N PHE A 20 -22.37 1.61 -4.75
CA PHE A 20 -21.25 0.68 -4.97
C PHE A 20 -21.52 -0.28 -6.12
N GLU A 21 -22.74 -0.82 -6.24
CA GLU A 21 -23.08 -1.75 -7.33
C GLU A 21 -23.00 -1.10 -8.72
N ALA A 22 -23.10 0.23 -8.80
CA ALA A 22 -23.00 0.97 -10.04
C ALA A 22 -21.54 1.24 -10.46
N LEU A 23 -20.57 1.04 -9.55
CA LEU A 23 -19.14 1.07 -9.86
C LEU A 23 -18.65 -0.25 -10.49
N LEU A 24 -19.42 -1.33 -10.37
CA LEU A 24 -19.03 -2.65 -10.87
C LEU A 24 -19.40 -2.80 -12.35
N ASN A 25 -18.39 -3.02 -13.19
CA ASN A 25 -18.59 -3.34 -14.60
C ASN A 25 -18.92 -4.84 -14.77
N VAL A 26 -20.17 -5.21 -14.48
CA VAL A 26 -20.66 -6.58 -14.65
C VAL A 26 -21.20 -6.78 -16.07
N PRO A 27 -20.66 -7.74 -16.87
CA PRO A 27 -21.21 -8.05 -18.18
C PRO A 27 -22.69 -8.41 -18.11
N THR A 28 -23.50 -7.87 -19.02
CA THR A 28 -24.96 -8.06 -19.06
C THR A 28 -25.40 -9.53 -18.94
N PRO A 29 -24.76 -10.52 -19.61
CA PRO A 29 -25.16 -11.92 -19.50
C PRO A 29 -24.97 -12.53 -18.09
N LEU A 30 -24.02 -12.02 -17.31
CA LEU A 30 -23.70 -12.53 -15.98
C LEU A 30 -24.49 -11.83 -14.87
N ARG A 31 -25.09 -10.66 -15.17
CA ARG A 31 -25.77 -9.82 -14.19
C ARG A 31 -26.84 -10.57 -13.39
N PRO A 32 -27.75 -11.35 -13.99
CA PRO A 32 -28.79 -12.08 -13.24
C PRO A 32 -28.21 -13.10 -12.25
N THR A 33 -27.07 -13.71 -12.59
CA THR A 33 -26.42 -14.74 -11.76
C THR A 33 -25.71 -14.14 -10.55
N VAL A 34 -25.11 -12.96 -10.70
CA VAL A 34 -24.33 -12.32 -9.64
C VAL A 34 -25.14 -11.32 -8.81
N GLU A 35 -26.32 -10.90 -9.27
CA GLU A 35 -27.14 -9.86 -8.64
C GLU A 35 -27.43 -10.14 -7.16
N VAL A 36 -27.73 -11.38 -6.80
CA VAL A 36 -27.99 -11.79 -5.41
C VAL A 36 -26.74 -11.76 -4.52
N HIS A 37 -25.56 -11.73 -5.12
CA HIS A 37 -24.26 -11.69 -4.45
C HIS A 37 -23.68 -10.27 -4.40
N LEU A 38 -24.27 -9.31 -5.12
CA LEU A 38 -23.78 -7.93 -5.13
C LEU A 38 -24.05 -7.27 -3.78
N VAL A 39 -23.01 -6.72 -3.18
CA VAL A 39 -23.14 -5.87 -2.00
C VAL A 39 -23.73 -4.55 -2.43
N ARG A 40 -24.85 -4.13 -1.81
CA ARG A 40 -25.56 -2.90 -2.18
C ARG A 40 -25.49 -1.91 -1.04
N PHE A 41 -24.81 -0.80 -1.28
CA PHE A 41 -24.76 0.33 -0.36
C PHE A 41 -24.43 1.60 -1.13
N THR A 42 -24.85 2.73 -0.55
CA THR A 42 -24.39 4.05 -0.96
C THR A 42 -23.34 4.55 0.02
N TYR A 43 -22.40 5.33 -0.48
CA TYR A 43 -21.41 6.02 0.34
C TYR A 43 -21.65 7.53 0.33
N LEU A 44 -21.22 8.20 1.39
CA LEU A 44 -21.21 9.66 1.43
C LEU A 44 -19.95 10.16 0.71
N LEU A 45 -20.14 10.91 -0.37
CA LEU A 45 -19.05 11.55 -1.08
C LEU A 45 -18.77 12.92 -0.46
N HIS A 46 -17.52 13.13 -0.04
CA HIS A 46 -16.99 14.43 0.37
C HIS A 46 -15.98 14.89 -0.68
N ASP A 47 -16.44 15.67 -1.65
CA ASP A 47 -15.63 16.17 -2.77
C ASP A 47 -14.97 17.51 -2.43
N LEU A 48 -13.68 17.49 -2.09
CA LEU A 48 -12.89 18.69 -1.79
C LEU A 48 -12.66 19.59 -3.01
N SER A 49 -12.79 19.08 -4.24
CA SER A 49 -12.63 19.89 -5.44
C SER A 49 -13.73 20.94 -5.58
N GLN A 50 -14.92 20.67 -5.02
CA GLN A 50 -16.07 21.56 -5.03
C GLN A 50 -16.06 22.60 -3.91
N ILE A 51 -15.26 22.39 -2.86
CA ILE A 51 -15.20 23.30 -1.71
C ILE A 51 -14.16 24.37 -1.97
N SER A 52 -14.54 25.64 -1.90
CA SER A 52 -13.59 26.75 -2.06
C SER A 52 -12.61 26.83 -0.88
N ASP A 53 -11.47 27.48 -1.11
CA ASP A 53 -10.45 27.64 -0.06
C ASP A 53 -10.98 28.50 1.10
N ASP A 54 -11.84 29.48 0.83
CA ASP A 54 -12.44 30.31 1.88
C ASP A 54 -13.47 29.51 2.71
N GLU A 55 -14.31 28.68 2.07
CA GLU A 55 -15.20 27.76 2.79
C GLU A 55 -14.43 26.75 3.63
N LEU A 56 -13.31 26.22 3.11
CA LEU A 56 -12.39 25.36 3.89
C LEU A 56 -11.86 26.09 5.13
N ARG A 57 -11.55 27.39 5.01
CA ARG A 57 -11.01 28.18 6.12
C ARG A 57 -12.06 28.46 7.19
N GLU A 58 -13.26 28.80 6.77
CA GLU A 58 -14.31 29.32 7.66
C GLU A 58 -15.19 28.24 8.28
N GLY A 59 -15.53 27.15 7.58
CA GLY A 59 -16.58 26.26 8.09
C GLY A 59 -16.67 24.83 7.57
N ALA A 60 -15.96 24.46 6.49
CA ALA A 60 -16.10 23.11 5.93
C ALA A 60 -15.49 22.01 6.81
N GLN A 61 -14.60 22.36 7.75
CA GLN A 61 -13.96 21.42 8.67
C GLN A 61 -13.94 21.99 10.11
N ARG A 62 -14.17 21.12 11.10
CA ARG A 62 -14.28 21.52 12.51
C ARG A 62 -12.95 21.86 13.18
N THR A 63 -11.85 21.24 12.76
CA THR A 63 -10.54 21.43 13.40
C THR A 63 -9.55 22.10 12.45
N ALA A 64 -8.65 22.93 12.98
CA ALA A 64 -7.58 23.56 12.21
C ALA A 64 -6.73 22.55 11.43
N LEU A 65 -6.47 21.38 12.04
CA LEU A 65 -5.71 20.31 11.39
C LEU A 65 -6.46 19.75 10.18
N ALA A 66 -7.76 19.52 10.29
CA ALA A 66 -8.58 19.04 9.17
C ALA A 66 -8.66 20.08 8.04
N LYS A 67 -8.76 21.37 8.38
CA LYS A 67 -8.69 22.48 7.40
C LYS A 67 -7.36 22.46 6.65
N LEU A 68 -6.25 22.39 7.39
CA LEU A 68 -4.91 22.38 6.82
C LEU A 68 -4.65 21.12 5.96
N ALA A 69 -5.05 19.95 6.44
CA ALA A 69 -4.93 18.69 5.70
C ALA A 69 -5.74 18.73 4.39
N ALA A 70 -6.99 19.22 4.42
CA ALA A 70 -7.82 19.36 3.23
C ALA A 70 -7.19 20.31 2.20
N LEU A 71 -6.63 21.44 2.65
CA LEU A 71 -5.89 22.36 1.79
C LEU A 71 -4.70 21.67 1.11
N CYS A 72 -3.90 20.92 1.87
CA CYS A 72 -2.77 20.17 1.34
C CYS A 72 -3.22 19.08 0.35
N PHE A 73 -4.29 18.35 0.64
CA PHE A 73 -4.84 17.35 -0.28
C PHE A 73 -5.26 17.92 -1.63
N LYS A 74 -5.80 19.15 -1.62
CA LYS A 74 -6.26 19.85 -2.81
C LYS A 74 -5.08 20.39 -3.65
N HIS A 75 -4.05 20.93 -2.99
CA HIS A 75 -3.06 21.76 -3.69
C HIS A 75 -1.62 21.23 -3.68
N ALA A 76 -1.23 20.35 -2.76
CA ALA A 76 0.17 19.95 -2.61
C ALA A 76 0.69 19.10 -3.78
N ARG A 77 -0.19 18.31 -4.42
CA ARG A 77 0.13 17.42 -5.56
C ARG A 77 0.36 18.14 -6.89
N GLY A 78 0.16 19.46 -6.93
CA GLY A 78 0.22 20.26 -8.15
C GLY A 78 1.48 21.12 -8.25
N SER A 79 1.48 22.06 -9.20
CA SER A 79 2.54 23.06 -9.38
C SER A 79 2.51 24.21 -8.37
N THR A 80 1.70 24.09 -7.32
CA THR A 80 1.47 25.13 -6.31
C THR A 80 2.74 25.42 -5.53
N ASP A 81 3.03 26.70 -5.29
CA ASP A 81 4.02 27.09 -4.30
C ASP A 81 3.45 26.85 -2.89
N VAL A 82 3.86 25.73 -2.28
CA VAL A 82 3.37 25.31 -0.97
C VAL A 82 3.80 26.30 0.13
N THR A 83 4.96 26.95 -0.01
CA THR A 83 5.44 27.95 0.97
C THR A 83 4.52 29.17 0.95
N GLN A 84 4.17 29.66 -0.24
CA GLN A 84 3.21 30.75 -0.40
C GLN A 84 1.82 30.36 0.09
N MET A 85 1.36 29.15 -0.24
CA MET A 85 0.08 28.60 0.22
C MET A 85 -0.01 28.58 1.76
N LEU A 86 0.99 28.02 2.44
CA LEU A 86 1.05 27.96 3.89
C LEU A 86 1.15 29.37 4.52
N THR A 87 1.88 30.29 3.89
CA THR A 87 1.95 31.69 4.33
C THR A 87 0.56 32.34 4.35
N ARG A 88 -0.28 32.10 3.33
CA ARG A 88 -1.66 32.61 3.28
C ARG A 88 -2.57 31.96 4.33
N TRP A 89 -2.23 30.76 4.78
CA TRP A 89 -2.98 29.98 5.77
C TRP A 89 -2.31 29.97 7.16
N MET A 90 -1.40 30.91 7.42
CA MET A 90 -0.59 30.89 8.62
C MET A 90 -1.42 31.01 9.91
N SER A 91 -2.59 31.65 9.87
CA SER A 91 -3.52 31.66 11.02
C SER A 91 -3.98 30.26 11.40
N VAL A 92 -4.31 29.42 10.42
CA VAL A 92 -4.71 28.02 10.63
C VAL A 92 -3.51 27.18 11.08
N VAL A 93 -2.32 27.42 10.51
CA VAL A 93 -1.09 26.74 10.96
C VAL A 93 -0.82 27.05 12.44
N ARG A 94 -0.93 28.32 12.85
CA ARG A 94 -0.76 28.73 14.26
C ARG A 94 -1.80 28.06 15.17
N GLU A 95 -3.05 28.00 14.74
CA GLU A 95 -4.13 27.30 15.45
C GLU A 95 -3.81 25.81 15.63
N VAL A 96 -3.31 25.13 14.58
CA VAL A 96 -2.82 23.74 14.69
C VAL A 96 -1.74 23.63 15.74
N THR A 97 -0.71 24.48 15.68
CA THR A 97 0.45 24.38 16.60
C THR A 97 0.12 24.74 18.05
N SER A 98 -0.98 25.46 18.28
CA SER A 98 -1.46 25.81 19.62
C SER A 98 -2.31 24.70 20.26
N ALA A 99 -2.75 23.71 19.48
CA ALA A 99 -3.46 22.55 19.99
C ALA A 99 -2.51 21.57 20.69
N PRO A 100 -3.01 20.74 21.63
CA PRO A 100 -2.24 19.63 22.18
C PRO A 100 -1.70 18.71 21.07
N HIS A 101 -0.42 18.38 21.13
CA HIS A 101 0.29 17.61 20.09
C HIS A 101 0.25 18.24 18.68
N GLY A 102 0.06 19.56 18.60
CA GLY A 102 -0.10 20.29 17.36
C GLY A 102 1.13 20.31 16.46
N LEU A 103 2.33 20.35 17.05
CA LEU A 103 3.59 20.32 16.30
C LEU A 103 3.84 18.94 15.69
N GLU A 104 3.51 17.86 16.40
CA GLU A 104 3.58 16.50 15.92
C GLU A 104 2.58 16.27 14.78
N ALA A 105 1.36 16.80 14.91
CA ALA A 105 0.37 16.77 13.84
C ALA A 105 0.83 17.56 12.61
N LEU A 106 1.41 18.75 12.82
CA LEU A 106 1.99 19.55 11.74
C LEU A 106 3.14 18.80 11.05
N ALA A 107 3.95 18.04 11.78
CA ALA A 107 5.00 17.20 11.21
C ALA A 107 4.47 16.18 10.20
N GLN A 108 3.30 15.58 10.47
CA GLN A 108 2.65 14.66 9.54
C GLN A 108 2.21 15.36 8.25
N VAL A 109 1.66 16.58 8.38
CA VAL A 109 1.28 17.41 7.23
C VAL A 109 2.51 17.80 6.40
N MET A 110 3.60 18.19 7.05
CA MET A 110 4.86 18.52 6.37
C MET A 110 5.44 17.32 5.63
N ARG A 111 5.40 16.13 6.23
CA ARG A 111 5.80 14.89 5.54
C ARG A 111 4.97 14.68 4.29
N TYR A 112 3.64 14.74 4.40
CA TYR A 112 2.76 14.56 3.25
C TYR A 112 3.10 15.56 2.13
N ILE A 113 3.29 16.84 2.46
CA ILE A 113 3.69 17.87 1.49
C ILE A 113 4.98 17.48 0.78
N LEU A 114 6.01 17.05 1.51
CA LEU A 114 7.31 16.66 0.95
C LEU A 114 7.24 15.39 0.11
N GLU A 115 6.30 14.49 0.42
CA GLU A 115 6.10 13.24 -0.31
C GLU A 115 5.42 13.46 -1.66
N VAL A 116 4.45 14.38 -1.71
CA VAL A 116 3.59 14.52 -2.90
C VAL A 116 3.88 15.76 -3.75
N SER A 117 4.77 16.65 -3.29
CA SER A 117 5.07 17.92 -3.95
C SER A 117 6.53 18.01 -4.38
N ASP A 118 6.78 17.90 -5.69
CA ASP A 118 8.13 18.03 -6.24
C ASP A 118 8.76 19.43 -6.04
N ARG A 119 7.93 20.44 -5.80
CA ARG A 119 8.35 21.83 -5.61
C ARG A 119 8.58 22.20 -4.14
N ALA A 120 8.18 21.34 -3.21
CA ALA A 120 8.37 21.62 -1.80
C ALA A 120 9.86 21.51 -1.43
N SER A 121 10.40 22.60 -0.88
CA SER A 121 11.76 22.62 -0.36
C SER A 121 11.75 22.41 1.16
N PRO A 122 12.38 21.34 1.69
CA PRO A 122 12.47 21.12 3.14
C PRO A 122 13.09 22.32 3.88
N THR A 123 14.13 22.92 3.31
CA THR A 123 14.80 24.07 3.92
C THR A 123 13.93 25.32 3.91
N ALA A 124 13.18 25.56 2.84
CA ALA A 124 12.24 26.69 2.77
C ALA A 124 11.08 26.53 3.78
N LEU A 125 10.52 25.32 3.91
CA LEU A 125 9.47 25.02 4.88
C LEU A 125 9.97 25.15 6.32
N GLN A 126 11.17 24.65 6.60
CA GLN A 126 11.81 24.82 7.92
C GLN A 126 12.01 26.30 8.25
N ALA A 127 12.53 27.08 7.30
CA ALA A 127 12.74 28.52 7.50
C ALA A 127 11.41 29.27 7.72
N LEU A 128 10.34 28.90 6.98
CA LEU A 128 9.01 29.45 7.18
C LEU A 128 8.51 29.17 8.60
N LEU A 129 8.60 27.93 9.07
CA LEU A 129 8.09 27.53 10.38
C LEU A 129 8.93 28.11 11.52
N GLU A 130 10.25 28.17 11.38
CA GLU A 130 11.14 28.83 12.33
C GLU A 130 10.82 30.33 12.45
N ARG A 131 10.57 31.00 11.32
CA ARG A 131 10.20 32.43 11.29
C ARG A 131 8.83 32.70 11.90
N GLU A 132 7.84 31.88 11.55
CA GLU A 132 6.45 32.17 11.88
C GLU A 132 6.03 31.57 13.24
N ILE A 133 6.48 30.36 13.58
CA ILE A 133 6.08 29.63 14.79
C ILE A 133 7.18 29.68 15.87
N GLY A 134 8.45 29.68 15.47
CA GLY A 134 9.60 29.77 16.36
C GLY A 134 10.53 28.54 16.31
N PRO A 135 11.67 28.59 17.01
CA PRO A 135 12.73 27.57 16.93
C PRO A 135 12.27 26.19 17.42
N GLN A 136 11.39 26.15 18.43
CA GLN A 136 10.82 24.89 18.94
C GLN A 136 10.13 24.07 17.84
N ALA A 137 9.47 24.71 16.88
CA ALA A 137 8.78 24.01 15.80
C ALA A 137 9.78 23.26 14.92
N LYS A 138 10.90 23.90 14.58
CA LYS A 138 11.99 23.28 13.81
C LYS A 138 12.59 22.08 14.54
N GLU A 139 12.87 22.21 15.84
CA GLU A 139 13.43 21.12 16.65
C GLU A 139 12.49 19.91 16.73
N THR A 140 11.19 20.15 17.01
CA THR A 140 10.19 19.09 17.03
C THR A 140 10.05 18.42 15.67
N LEU A 141 10.00 19.19 14.58
CA LEU A 141 9.87 18.65 13.22
C LEU A 141 11.08 17.80 12.80
N VAL A 142 12.29 18.23 13.14
CA VAL A 142 13.51 17.44 12.90
C VAL A 142 13.44 16.13 13.68
N THR A 143 13.06 16.19 14.96
CA THR A 143 12.98 15.01 15.83
C THR A 143 11.92 14.02 15.34
N VAL A 144 10.70 14.50 15.07
CA VAL A 144 9.61 13.67 14.53
C VAL A 144 9.98 13.12 13.15
N GLY A 145 10.65 13.93 12.31
CA GLY A 145 11.17 13.48 11.02
C GLY A 145 12.16 12.32 11.15
N GLN A 146 13.11 12.39 12.09
CA GLN A 146 14.06 11.31 12.37
C GLN A 146 13.36 10.04 12.87
N GLN A 147 12.39 10.17 13.78
CA GLN A 147 11.62 9.04 14.28
C GLN A 147 10.85 8.33 13.15
N LEU A 148 10.26 9.11 12.24
CA LEU A 148 9.53 8.56 11.09
C LEU A 148 10.46 7.84 10.10
N ILE A 149 11.65 8.38 9.85
CA ILE A 149 12.66 7.71 9.00
C ILE A 149 13.06 6.37 9.62
N GLU A 150 13.30 6.35 10.94
CA GLU A 150 13.68 5.13 11.65
C GLU A 150 12.54 4.10 11.64
N GLN A 151 11.29 4.53 11.84
CA GLN A 151 10.12 3.65 11.72
C GLN A 151 10.00 3.07 10.30
N GLY A 152 10.17 3.90 9.26
CA GLY A 152 10.14 3.44 7.87
C GLY A 152 11.24 2.42 7.57
N ARG A 153 12.45 2.63 8.13
CA ARG A 153 13.57 1.69 8.01
C ARG A 153 13.26 0.35 8.69
N GLN A 154 12.70 0.38 9.90
CA GLN A 154 12.32 -0.82 10.64
C GLN A 154 11.24 -1.60 9.89
N GLN A 155 10.19 -0.93 9.42
CA GLN A 155 9.13 -1.56 8.61
C GLN A 155 9.68 -2.18 7.33
N GLY A 156 10.59 -1.50 6.64
CA GLY A 156 11.24 -2.05 5.44
C GLY A 156 12.07 -3.31 5.72
N ILE A 157 12.79 -3.35 6.84
CA ILE A 157 13.55 -4.53 7.27
C ILE A 157 12.61 -5.68 7.64
N GLU A 158 11.56 -5.41 8.41
CA GLU A 158 10.58 -6.43 8.80
C GLU A 158 9.92 -7.05 7.56
N GLN A 159 9.48 -6.22 6.61
CA GLN A 159 8.91 -6.69 5.34
C GLN A 159 9.92 -7.52 4.53
N GLY A 160 11.17 -7.05 4.44
CA GLY A 160 12.24 -7.77 3.73
C GLY A 160 12.57 -9.12 4.36
N ILE A 161 12.64 -9.19 5.70
CA ILE A 161 12.85 -10.45 6.43
C ILE A 161 11.69 -11.41 6.18
N GLU A 162 10.45 -10.94 6.28
CA GLU A 162 9.29 -11.81 6.08
C GLU A 162 9.19 -12.34 4.66
N GLN A 163 9.43 -11.50 3.65
CA GLN A 163 9.50 -11.93 2.24
C GLN A 163 10.63 -12.94 2.02
N GLY A 164 11.83 -12.66 2.55
CA GLY A 164 12.98 -13.56 2.44
C GLY A 164 12.74 -14.90 3.12
N ARG A 165 12.08 -14.90 4.30
CA ARG A 165 11.71 -16.11 5.03
C ARG A 165 10.71 -16.96 4.25
N GLN A 166 9.67 -16.33 3.69
CA GLN A 166 8.67 -17.04 2.87
C GLN A 166 9.31 -17.67 1.63
N GLN A 167 10.13 -16.91 0.89
CA GLN A 167 10.84 -17.42 -0.27
C GLN A 167 11.79 -18.57 0.10
N GLY A 168 12.55 -18.42 1.19
CA GLY A 168 13.48 -19.46 1.66
C GLY A 168 12.76 -20.75 2.09
N ILE A 169 11.58 -20.65 2.72
CA ILE A 169 10.78 -21.83 3.07
C ILE A 169 10.26 -22.53 1.83
N GLU A 170 9.72 -21.80 0.84
CA GLU A 170 9.20 -22.43 -0.37
C GLU A 170 10.32 -23.10 -1.17
N GLN A 171 11.45 -22.41 -1.37
CA GLN A 171 12.63 -22.99 -2.03
C GLN A 171 13.16 -24.21 -1.29
N GLY A 172 13.25 -24.15 0.05
CA GLY A 172 13.69 -25.27 0.86
C GLY A 172 12.75 -26.47 0.77
N ARG A 173 11.44 -26.23 0.69
CA ARG A 173 10.41 -27.26 0.51
C ARG A 173 10.54 -27.93 -0.86
N GLU A 174 10.65 -27.16 -1.93
CA GLU A 174 10.84 -27.67 -3.29
C GLU A 174 12.12 -28.51 -3.41
N GLN A 175 13.25 -27.96 -2.95
CA GLN A 175 14.53 -28.69 -2.93
C GLN A 175 14.45 -29.97 -2.10
N GLY A 176 13.74 -29.93 -0.97
CA GLY A 176 13.49 -31.10 -0.11
C GLY A 176 12.70 -32.20 -0.83
N ILE A 177 11.62 -31.83 -1.53
CA ILE A 177 10.81 -32.78 -2.30
C ILE A 177 11.61 -33.34 -3.47
N GLN A 178 12.34 -32.51 -4.22
CA GLN A 178 13.22 -32.96 -5.31
C GLN A 178 14.22 -34.01 -4.82
N HIS A 179 14.94 -33.71 -3.74
CA HIS A 179 15.95 -34.59 -3.19
C HIS A 179 15.35 -35.91 -2.68
N LEU A 180 14.20 -35.85 -1.99
CA LEU A 180 13.51 -37.05 -1.52
C LEU A 180 12.99 -37.89 -2.69
N LEU A 181 12.37 -37.28 -3.69
CA LEU A 181 11.84 -37.96 -4.87
C LEU A 181 12.95 -38.67 -5.63
N LEU A 182 14.08 -38.01 -5.88
CA LEU A 182 15.24 -38.66 -6.53
C LEU A 182 15.76 -39.86 -5.74
N ARG A 183 15.79 -39.77 -4.41
CA ARG A 183 16.21 -40.88 -3.55
C ARG A 183 15.25 -42.07 -3.66
N LEU A 184 13.93 -41.81 -3.67
CA LEU A 184 12.91 -42.85 -3.83
C LEU A 184 12.94 -43.48 -5.23
N LEU A 185 13.11 -42.66 -6.27
CA LEU A 185 13.24 -43.14 -7.65
C LEU A 185 14.44 -44.08 -7.80
N ARG A 186 15.62 -43.69 -7.30
CA ARG A 186 16.82 -44.53 -7.33
C ARG A 186 16.63 -45.82 -6.54
N GLN A 187 15.90 -45.77 -5.42
CA GLN A 187 15.61 -46.97 -4.62
C GLN A 187 14.65 -47.95 -5.31
N ARG A 188 13.64 -47.45 -6.03
CA ARG A 188 12.63 -48.31 -6.69
C ARG A 188 13.06 -48.79 -8.08
N PHE A 189 13.66 -47.92 -8.87
CA PHE A 189 13.93 -48.15 -10.30
C PHE A 189 15.43 -48.32 -10.62
N GLY A 190 16.31 -48.09 -9.64
CA GLY A 190 17.73 -48.39 -9.76
C GLY A 190 18.39 -47.70 -10.96
N ALA A 191 18.98 -48.50 -11.86
CA ALA A 191 19.73 -48.03 -13.03
C ALA A 191 18.87 -47.35 -14.11
N GLU A 192 17.54 -47.42 -14.02
CA GLU A 192 16.64 -46.71 -14.94
C GLU A 192 16.57 -45.20 -14.65
N VAL A 193 17.06 -44.74 -13.49
CA VAL A 193 17.16 -43.31 -13.17
C VAL A 193 18.44 -42.74 -13.79
N ASP A 194 18.31 -42.26 -15.01
CA ASP A 194 19.40 -41.62 -15.76
C ASP A 194 19.52 -40.10 -15.46
N PRO A 195 20.60 -39.44 -15.93
CA PRO A 195 20.75 -37.99 -15.75
C PRO A 195 19.61 -37.15 -16.35
N GLY A 196 18.89 -37.67 -17.35
CA GLY A 196 17.73 -37.01 -17.93
C GLY A 196 16.55 -36.95 -16.97
N ILE A 197 16.30 -38.03 -16.21
CA ILE A 197 15.32 -38.06 -15.13
C ILE A 197 15.72 -37.12 -13.99
N GLU A 198 17.01 -37.08 -13.63
CA GLU A 198 17.50 -36.16 -12.60
C GLU A 198 17.25 -34.69 -12.97
N GLN A 199 17.55 -34.32 -14.21
CA GLN A 199 17.32 -32.98 -14.73
C GLN A 199 15.82 -32.66 -14.86
N ARG A 200 14.99 -33.65 -15.22
CA ARG A 200 13.53 -33.51 -15.25
C ARG A 200 12.94 -33.23 -13.87
N VAL A 201 13.44 -33.86 -12.81
CA VAL A 201 13.01 -33.57 -11.42
C VAL A 201 13.53 -32.20 -10.96
N ALA A 202 14.77 -31.85 -11.28
CA ALA A 202 15.36 -30.56 -10.90
C ALA A 202 14.65 -29.35 -11.53
N SER A 203 14.06 -29.53 -12.72
CA SER A 203 13.36 -28.47 -13.47
C SER A 203 11.83 -28.51 -13.31
N ALA A 204 11.31 -29.45 -12.52
CA ALA A 204 9.87 -29.61 -12.34
C ALA A 204 9.29 -28.53 -11.43
N SER A 205 8.05 -28.13 -11.74
CA SER A 205 7.26 -27.25 -10.89
C SER A 205 6.88 -27.95 -9.57
N SER A 206 6.58 -27.13 -8.55
CA SER A 206 6.12 -27.61 -7.24
C SER A 206 4.95 -28.61 -7.33
N GLU A 207 3.96 -28.32 -8.18
CA GLU A 207 2.79 -29.18 -8.40
C GLU A 207 3.15 -30.54 -9.03
N GLN A 208 4.09 -30.54 -10.00
CA GLN A 208 4.61 -31.77 -10.60
C GLN A 208 5.36 -32.62 -9.57
N LEU A 209 6.21 -31.98 -8.75
CA LEU A 209 6.97 -32.64 -7.71
C LEU A 209 6.07 -33.31 -6.66
N GLU A 210 5.03 -32.62 -6.20
CA GLU A 210 4.05 -33.18 -5.27
C GLU A 210 3.30 -34.36 -5.88
N THR A 211 2.86 -34.22 -7.13
CA THR A 211 2.16 -35.29 -7.86
C THR A 211 3.03 -36.54 -7.98
N TRP A 212 4.29 -36.36 -8.38
CA TRP A 212 5.24 -37.48 -8.52
C TRP A 212 5.65 -38.07 -7.17
N ALA A 213 5.76 -37.26 -6.12
CA ALA A 213 6.05 -37.74 -4.76
C ALA A 213 4.97 -38.67 -4.19
N VAL A 214 3.71 -38.50 -4.59
CA VAL A 214 2.64 -39.46 -4.24
C VAL A 214 2.67 -40.68 -5.15
N ARG A 215 2.82 -40.47 -6.47
CA ARG A 215 2.81 -41.56 -7.46
C ARG A 215 4.00 -42.50 -7.34
N VAL A 216 5.14 -42.02 -6.83
CA VAL A 216 6.36 -42.84 -6.64
C VAL A 216 6.16 -44.01 -5.69
N LEU A 217 5.06 -44.08 -4.94
CA LEU A 217 4.77 -45.21 -4.07
C LEU A 217 3.97 -46.32 -4.77
N SER A 218 3.20 -45.99 -5.81
CA SER A 218 2.25 -46.91 -6.44
C SER A 218 2.54 -47.20 -7.91
N ALA A 219 3.17 -46.26 -8.63
CA ALA A 219 3.46 -46.42 -10.05
C ALA A 219 4.41 -47.61 -10.29
N PRO A 220 4.09 -48.54 -11.21
CA PRO A 220 4.92 -49.68 -11.54
C PRO A 220 6.10 -49.33 -12.46
N THR A 221 6.02 -48.22 -13.21
CA THR A 221 7.06 -47.76 -14.14
C THR A 221 7.31 -46.25 -14.07
N LEU A 222 8.47 -45.79 -14.55
CA LEU A 222 8.77 -44.36 -14.67
C LEU A 222 7.81 -43.62 -15.61
N ALA A 223 7.35 -44.27 -16.69
CA ALA A 223 6.41 -43.69 -17.64
C ALA A 223 5.06 -43.35 -16.97
N GLU A 224 4.51 -44.28 -16.20
CA GLU A 224 3.26 -44.08 -15.46
C GLU A 224 3.40 -43.06 -14.32
N LEU A 225 4.58 -43.00 -13.69
CA LEU A 225 4.87 -42.01 -12.66
C LEU A 225 4.82 -40.58 -13.22
N PHE A 226 5.52 -40.36 -14.34
CA PHE A 226 5.63 -39.05 -14.97
C PHE A 226 4.40 -38.66 -15.81
N GLY A 227 3.47 -39.58 -16.03
CA GLY A 227 2.22 -39.31 -16.76
C GLY A 227 2.43 -39.12 -18.26
N SER A 228 3.16 -40.04 -18.89
CA SER A 228 3.13 -40.21 -20.35
C SER A 228 1.91 -41.01 -20.77
#